data_AF-A0A3D2UUI8-F1
#
_entry.id   AF-A0A3D2UUI8-F1
#
_cell.length_a   1.000
_cell.length_b   1.000
_cell.length_c   1.000
_cell.angle_alpha   90.00
_cell.angle_beta   90.00
_cell.angle_gamma   90.00
#
_symmetry.space_group_name_H-M   'P 1'
#
loop_
_entity.id
_entity.type
_entity.pdbx_description
1 polymer ?
#
loop_
_entity_poly.entity_id
_entity_poly.type
_entity_poly.pdbx_seq_one_letter_code
_entity_poly.pdbx_strand_id
1 'polypeptide(L)'
;ALLYHGLGYPISVGGYSAPYYIATAVASVTFLFAGLILVFKTLHSFIDKRFAMLVTLSIWLASPLIYFSFIRQRMAHTSEFFLAAVLIFAWIHFRPQAREADSN
;
A
#
# COMPACT_ATOMS: atom_id res chain seq x y z
N ALA A 1 -5.09 23.56 7.76
CA ALA A 1 -5.74 24.32 8.84
C ALA A 1 -6.09 25.75 8.40
N LEU A 2 -5.10 26.57 8.01
CA LEU A 2 -5.32 27.98 7.60
C LEU A 2 -6.28 28.16 6.41
N LEU A 3 -6.23 27.25 5.43
CA LEU A 3 -7.09 27.32 4.23
C LEU A 3 -8.58 27.12 4.56
N TYR A 4 -8.91 26.17 5.45
CA TYR A 4 -10.28 25.96 5.94
C TYR A 4 -10.75 27.08 6.87
N HIS A 5 -9.84 27.67 7.66
CA HIS A 5 -10.17 28.83 8.49
C HIS A 5 -10.48 30.06 7.63
N GLY A 6 -9.76 30.25 6.53
CA GLY A 6 -10.07 31.25 5.51
C GLY A 6 -11.39 31.02 4.76
N LEU A 7 -11.90 29.79 4.77
CA LEU A 7 -13.23 29.42 4.24
C LEU A 7 -14.34 29.45 5.32
N GLY A 8 -14.04 29.94 6.52
CA GLY A 8 -15.02 30.07 7.60
C GLY A 8 -15.34 28.77 8.35
N TYR A 9 -14.59 27.69 8.12
CA TYR A 9 -14.80 26.42 8.82
C TYR A 9 -14.00 26.39 10.14
N PRO A 10 -14.65 26.20 11.31
CA PRO A 10 -13.98 26.16 12.60
C PRO A 10 -13.33 24.79 12.81
N ILE A 11 -12.14 24.60 12.24
CA ILE A 11 -11.32 23.42 12.53
C ILE A 11 -10.20 23.73 13.52
N SER A 12 -9.97 22.78 14.42
CA SER A 12 -8.87 22.83 15.38
C SER A 12 -7.53 23.01 14.66
N VAL A 13 -6.81 24.08 15.02
CA VAL A 13 -5.49 24.44 14.46
C VAL A 13 -4.36 23.53 14.94
N GLY A 14 -4.62 22.63 15.89
CA GLY A 14 -3.63 21.68 16.43
C GLY A 14 -3.21 20.55 15.49
N GLY A 15 -3.59 20.57 14.21
CA GLY A 15 -3.20 19.58 13.20
C GLY A 15 -4.03 18.28 13.24
N TYR A 16 -4.50 17.86 14.41
CA TYR A 16 -5.39 16.70 14.60
C TYR A 16 -6.87 17.06 14.39
N SER A 17 -7.20 17.51 13.18
CA SER A 17 -8.55 17.93 12.78
C SER A 17 -9.19 16.94 11.81
N ALA A 18 -10.51 17.03 11.60
CA ALA A 18 -11.24 16.14 10.69
C ALA A 18 -10.58 15.98 9.30
N PRO A 19 -10.08 17.03 8.63
CA PRO A 19 -9.34 16.89 7.37
C PRO A 19 -8.09 16.01 7.46
N TYR A 20 -7.35 16.10 8.57
CA TYR A 20 -6.18 15.25 8.80
C TYR A 20 -6.58 13.78 8.96
N TYR A 21 -7.62 13.50 9.75
CA TYR A 21 -8.12 12.13 9.92
C TYR A 21 -8.55 11.52 8.58
N ILE A 22 -9.33 12.26 7.78
CA ILE A 22 -9.77 11.81 6.47
C ILE A 22 -8.59 11.59 5.53
N ALA A 23 -7.62 12.53 5.48
CA ALA A 23 -6.45 12.39 4.63
C ALA A 23 -5.62 11.16 5.00
N THR A 24 -5.36 10.94 6.29
CA THR A 24 -4.62 9.74 6.75
C THR A 24 -5.39 8.44 6.50
N ALA A 25 -6.72 8.48 6.61
CA ALA A 25 -7.58 7.34 6.32
C ALA A 25 -7.52 6.96 4.84
N VAL A 26 -7.70 7.94 3.96
CA VAL A 26 -7.64 7.76 2.50
C VAL A 26 -6.26 7.27 2.09
N ALA A 27 -5.19 7.90 2.58
CA ALA A 27 -3.82 7.48 2.26
C ALA A 27 -3.54 6.02 2.68
N SER A 28 -3.94 5.63 3.90
CA SER A 28 -3.73 4.27 4.40
C SER A 28 -4.45 3.21 3.56
N VAL A 29 -5.69 3.51 3.16
CA VAL A 29 -6.50 2.63 2.30
C VAL A 29 -5.90 2.56 0.89
N THR A 30 -5.46 3.69 0.33
CA THR A 30 -4.81 3.73 -0.98
C THR A 30 -3.53 2.90 -1.00
N PHE A 31 -2.65 3.05 0.00
CA PHE A 31 -1.41 2.27 0.07
C PHE A 31 -1.66 0.78 0.26
N LEU A 32 -2.65 0.41 1.08
CA LEU A 32 -3.06 -0.98 1.24
C LEU A 32 -3.46 -1.61 -0.11
N PHE A 33 -4.41 -1.00 -0.82
CA PHE A 33 -4.92 -1.57 -2.08
C PHE A 33 -3.87 -1.53 -3.18
N ALA A 34 -3.08 -0.46 -3.28
CA ALA A 34 -1.97 -0.39 -4.23
C ALA A 34 -0.94 -1.50 -3.97
N GLY A 35 -0.60 -1.76 -2.69
CA GLY A 35 0.31 -2.84 -2.31
C GLY A 35 -0.25 -4.21 -2.67
N LEU A 36 -1.54 -4.47 -2.41
CA LEU A 36 -2.20 -5.74 -2.77
C LEU A 36 -2.22 -5.97 -4.28
N ILE A 37 -2.45 -4.93 -5.09
CA ILE A 37 -2.39 -5.02 -6.55
C ILE A 37 -0.99 -5.43 -7.00
N LEU A 38 0.06 -4.84 -6.42
CA LEU A 38 1.45 -5.17 -6.76
C LEU A 38 1.82 -6.60 -6.34
N VAL A 39 1.36 -7.04 -5.17
CA VAL A 39 1.52 -8.43 -4.70
C VAL A 39 0.83 -9.39 -5.66
N PHE A 40 -0.42 -9.13 -6.03
CA PHE A 40 -1.16 -9.98 -6.97
C PHE A 40 -0.46 -10.06 -8.33
N LYS A 41 -0.03 -8.92 -8.89
CA LYS A 41 0.68 -8.87 -10.18
C LYS A 41 1.98 -9.66 -10.12
N THR A 42 2.72 -9.52 -9.02
CA THR A 42 3.95 -10.28 -8.77
C THR A 42 3.67 -11.77 -8.67
N LEU A 43 2.68 -12.20 -7.90
CA LEU A 43 2.36 -13.62 -7.78
C LEU A 43 1.90 -14.21 -9.11
N HIS A 44 1.07 -13.49 -9.85
CA HIS A 44 0.57 -13.92 -11.14
C HIS A 44 1.68 -14.14 -12.19
N SER A 45 2.87 -13.56 -12.02
CA SER A 45 4.00 -13.86 -12.91
C SER A 45 4.64 -15.23 -12.66
N PHE A 46 4.32 -15.90 -11.54
CA PHE A 46 4.89 -17.20 -11.18
C PHE A 46 3.85 -18.32 -11.05
N ILE A 47 2.62 -18.01 -10.68
CA ILE A 47 1.56 -18.99 -10.42
C ILE A 47 0.25 -18.60 -11.10
N ASP A 48 -0.66 -19.58 -11.25
CA ASP A 48 -1.96 -19.31 -11.85
C ASP A 48 -2.75 -18.23 -11.10
N LYS A 49 -3.55 -17.48 -11.88
CA LYS A 49 -4.42 -16.39 -11.41
C LYS A 49 -5.25 -16.71 -10.17
N ARG A 50 -5.81 -17.92 -10.11
CA ARG A 50 -6.68 -18.35 -8.99
C ARG A 50 -5.90 -18.43 -7.68
N PHE A 51 -4.71 -19.03 -7.71
CA PHE A 51 -3.85 -19.14 -6.55
C PHE A 51 -3.24 -17.79 -6.17
N ALA A 52 -2.83 -16.98 -7.15
CA ALA A 52 -2.36 -15.61 -6.89
C ALA A 52 -3.41 -14.76 -6.16
N MET A 53 -4.69 -14.89 -6.55
CA MET A 53 -5.79 -14.20 -5.91
C MET A 53 -6.04 -14.69 -4.48
N LEU A 54 -6.06 -16.01 -4.28
CA LEU A 54 -6.23 -16.60 -2.95
C LEU A 54 -5.11 -16.19 -2.00
N VAL A 55 -3.85 -16.23 -2.43
CA VAL A 55 -2.72 -15.83 -1.58
C VAL A 55 -2.77 -14.34 -1.27
N THR A 56 -3.10 -13.48 -2.25
CA THR A 56 -3.25 -12.04 -2.02
C THR A 56 -4.37 -11.73 -1.02
N LEU A 57 -5.52 -12.40 -1.14
CA LEU A 57 -6.62 -12.30 -0.19
C LEU A 57 -6.22 -12.81 1.20
N SER A 58 -5.50 -13.93 1.27
CA SER A 58 -4.98 -14.46 2.53
C SER A 58 -3.99 -13.50 3.20
N ILE A 59 -3.10 -12.83 2.46
CA ILE A 59 -2.21 -11.79 3.01
C ILE A 59 -3.02 -10.63 3.58
N TRP A 60 -4.08 -10.23 2.88
CA TRP A 60 -4.97 -9.18 3.34
C TRP A 60 -5.74 -9.56 4.62
N LEU A 61 -6.29 -10.78 4.68
CA LEU A 61 -7.12 -11.24 5.80
C LEU A 61 -6.31 -11.77 7.01
N ALA A 62 -5.20 -12.47 6.76
CA ALA A 62 -4.42 -13.14 7.81
C ALA A 62 -3.44 -12.19 8.50
N SER A 63 -2.99 -11.14 7.81
CA SER A 63 -2.16 -10.13 8.47
C SER A 63 -3.05 -9.11 9.19
N PRO A 64 -2.54 -8.45 10.25
CA PRO A 64 -3.25 -7.37 10.93
C PRO A 64 -3.43 -6.11 10.06
N LEU A 65 -3.21 -6.18 8.74
CA LEU A 65 -3.44 -5.09 7.79
C LEU A 65 -4.85 -4.54 7.90
N ILE A 66 -5.89 -5.36 8.04
CA ILE A 66 -7.26 -4.84 8.23
C ILE A 66 -7.36 -4.02 9.53
N TYR A 67 -6.76 -4.50 10.62
CA TYR A 67 -6.76 -3.79 11.90
C TYR A 67 -6.02 -2.44 11.80
N PHE A 68 -4.83 -2.41 11.18
CA PHE A 68 -4.07 -1.17 11.03
C PHE A 68 -4.65 -0.23 9.97
N SER A 69 -5.27 -0.77 8.93
CA SER A 69 -5.89 0.03 7.87
C SER A 69 -7.25 0.58 8.24
N PHE A 70 -7.95 0.09 9.26
CA PHE A 70 -9.29 0.62 9.61
C PHE A 70 -9.44 1.04 11.08
N ILE A 71 -8.73 0.40 12.02
CA ILE A 71 -8.88 0.67 13.47
C ILE A 71 -7.76 1.57 13.98
N ARG A 72 -6.53 1.39 13.48
CA ARG A 72 -5.32 2.17 13.85
C ARG A 72 -4.64 2.80 12.63
N GLN A 73 -5.39 3.61 11.87
CA GLN A 73 -4.96 4.24 10.61
C GLN A 73 -3.77 5.21 10.68
N ARG A 74 -3.17 5.39 11.86
CA ARG A 74 -2.07 6.35 12.09
C ARG A 74 -0.77 5.64 12.45
N MET A 75 -0.51 4.50 11.82
CA MET A 75 0.72 3.73 11.94
C MET A 75 1.35 3.53 10.56
N ALA A 76 2.68 3.47 10.50
CA ALA A 76 3.42 3.40 9.24
C ALA A 76 3.22 2.07 8.47
N HIS A 77 2.53 1.09 9.05
CA HIS A 77 2.42 -0.27 8.52
C HIS A 77 1.82 -0.39 7.13
N THR A 78 0.83 0.43 6.75
CA THR A 78 0.30 0.42 5.37
C THR A 78 1.33 0.95 4.37
N SER A 79 2.13 1.93 4.78
CA SER A 79 3.17 2.55 3.99
C SER A 79 4.37 1.61 3.81
N GLU A 80 4.79 0.95 4.89
CA GLU A 80 5.86 -0.07 4.91
C GLU A 80 5.49 -1.24 4.01
N PHE A 81 4.27 -1.76 4.13
CA PHE A 81 3.75 -2.83 3.27
C PHE A 81 3.76 -2.41 1.79
N PHE A 82 3.26 -1.21 1.48
CA PHE A 82 3.26 -0.71 0.11
C PHE A 82 4.67 -0.56 -0.46
N LEU A 83 5.60 0.03 0.29
CA LEU A 83 6.99 0.20 -0.14
C LEU A 83 7.68 -1.14 -0.35
N ALA A 84 7.47 -2.12 0.53
CA ALA A 84 7.98 -3.48 0.35
C ALA A 84 7.41 -4.14 -0.91
N ALA A 85 6.11 -3.99 -1.17
CA ALA A 85 5.47 -4.50 -2.38
C ALA A 85 6.02 -3.84 -3.66
N VAL A 86 6.25 -2.52 -3.63
CA VAL A 86 6.90 -1.77 -4.72
C VAL A 86 8.31 -2.29 -4.97
N LEU A 87 9.12 -2.46 -3.92
CA LEU A 87 10.48 -2.96 -4.02
C LEU A 87 10.51 -4.35 -4.66
N ILE A 88 9.68 -5.28 -4.17
CA ILE A 88 9.59 -6.64 -4.69
C ILE A 88 9.12 -6.63 -6.15
N PHE A 89 8.07 -5.87 -6.46
CA PHE A 89 7.55 -5.75 -7.81
C PHE A 89 8.61 -5.22 -8.77
N ALA A 90 9.29 -4.13 -8.40
CA ALA A 90 10.32 -3.53 -9.22
C ALA A 90 11.53 -4.46 -9.39
N TRP A 91 11.93 -5.14 -8.32
CA TRP A 91 13.02 -6.12 -8.37
C TRP A 91 12.71 -7.25 -9.34
N ILE A 92 11.48 -7.74 -9.37
CA ILE A 92 11.13 -8.88 -10.24
C ILE A 92 10.95 -8.45 -11.70
N HIS A 93 10.34 -7.29 -11.95
CA HIS A 93 9.94 -6.87 -13.30
C HIS A 93 10.98 -6.00 -14.03
N PHE A 94 11.80 -5.25 -13.30
CA PHE A 94 12.75 -4.30 -13.88
C PHE A 94 14.21 -4.67 -13.66
N ARG A 95 14.51 -5.75 -12.93
CA ARG A 95 15.90 -6.25 -12.91
C ARG A 95 16.29 -6.64 -14.34
N PRO A 96 17.41 -6.14 -14.87
CA PRO A 96 18.03 -6.75 -16.03
C PRO A 96 18.31 -8.20 -15.64
N GLN A 97 17.70 -9.15 -16.35
CA GLN A 97 18.21 -10.51 -16.32
C GLN A 97 19.63 -10.37 -16.84
N ALA A 98 20.63 -10.69 -16.02
CA ALA A 98 21.99 -10.84 -16.52
C ALA A 98 21.85 -11.80 -17.69
N ARG A 99 21.94 -11.27 -18.92
CA ARG A 99 22.04 -12.11 -20.11
C ARG A 99 23.15 -13.09 -19.78
N GLU A 100 22.92 -14.36 -20.07
CA GLU A 100 23.99 -15.34 -20.21
C GLU A 100 25.02 -14.76 -21.20
N ALA A 101 25.91 -13.92 -20.68
CA ALA A 101 27.23 -13.68 -21.20
C ALA A 101 27.99 -14.93 -20.76
N ASP A 102 27.74 -16.01 -21.50
CA ASP A 102 28.55 -17.23 -21.63
C ASP A 102 27.71 -18.30 -22.35
N SER A 103 27.40 -18.03 -23.62
CA SER A 103 27.30 -19.11 -24.60
C SER A 103 28.17 -18.72 -25.79
N ASN A 104 29.47 -18.97 -25.59
CA ASN A 104 30.45 -19.17 -26.65
C ASN A 104 30.15 -20.48 -27.40
#